data_AF-A0A6A0A4C3-F1
#
_entry.id   AF-A0A6A0A4C3-F1
#
_cell.length_a   1.000
_cell.length_b   1.000
_cell.length_c   1.000
_cell.angle_alpha   90.00
_cell.angle_beta   90.00
_cell.angle_gamma   90.00
#
_symmetry.space_group_name_H-M   'P 1'
#
loop_
_entity.id
_entity.type
_entity.pdbx_description
1 polymer ?
#
loop_
_entity_poly.entity_id
_entity_poly.type
_entity_poly.pdbx_seq_one_letter_code
_entity_poly.pdbx_strand_id
1 'polypeptide(L)'
;MVASYPMQYLASFNFKPVEVVVRPSSRQCNAGDYESSPTCGWYYVDGQQIPSSQGFTCQCSTSQIFDATLGGSNERTRANLDCDFWSNPLDILTGRTPCSAHCLDFDPLWYSVLTLSPSVPLALSSSRLVSAKLLGDLATYTQLPAISNMVLLVPRPSGWSPDQILAGDRSQWLLLESSQFSMDGSQCDKVGTSFSAFRYQVDGCARAPQTCLGGQIKDLMAADALRISRGRVPLNLLTRYTYGANSTFRSFNGGPLSFALPVTSQSTSLLLLSVSADAVRLVTNSAPGAITGTLMCTFNSVGNCSHAVRSVEARSVALAGGASLSLAPPLDIYVEDQAADPQRHCWLYLYNSQVGAQQHLQHLQHLVGWQAKQTH
;
A
#
# COMPACT_ATOMS: atom_id res chain seq x y z
N MET A 1 8.41 16.00 -13.83
CA MET A 1 7.43 16.73 -12.99
C MET A 1 6.98 15.81 -11.86
N VAL A 2 6.63 16.36 -10.70
CA VAL A 2 6.15 15.58 -9.55
C VAL A 2 4.83 16.18 -9.07
N ALA A 3 3.86 15.33 -8.76
CA ALA A 3 2.62 15.74 -8.12
C ALA A 3 2.86 15.66 -6.62
N SER A 4 2.97 16.81 -5.95
CA SER A 4 3.17 16.89 -4.51
C SER A 4 1.84 17.03 -3.79
N TYR A 5 1.69 16.27 -2.72
CA TYR A 5 0.51 16.22 -1.88
C TYR A 5 0.94 16.55 -0.44
N PRO A 6 0.53 17.70 0.13
CA PRO A 6 0.60 17.91 1.57
C PRO A 6 -0.09 16.79 2.34
N MET A 7 0.55 16.40 3.44
CA MET A 7 0.13 15.31 4.30
C MET A 7 -0.44 15.83 5.62
N GLN A 8 -1.56 15.26 6.07
CA GLN A 8 -2.13 15.53 7.40
C GLN A 8 -2.22 14.23 8.20
N TYR A 9 -1.69 14.24 9.43
CA TYR A 9 -1.79 13.10 10.35
C TYR A 9 -3.24 12.88 10.79
N LEU A 10 -3.69 11.62 10.70
CA LEU A 10 -4.99 11.18 11.20
C LEU A 10 -4.87 10.38 12.49
N ALA A 11 -4.19 9.24 12.42
CA ALA A 11 -4.16 8.25 13.50
C ALA A 11 -2.90 7.37 13.37
N SER A 12 -2.72 6.46 14.33
CA SER A 12 -1.70 5.42 14.28
C SER A 12 -2.36 4.04 14.31
N PHE A 13 -1.88 3.12 13.47
CA PHE A 13 -2.35 1.74 13.43
C PHE A 13 -1.22 0.75 13.67
N ASN A 14 -1.54 -0.38 14.29
CA ASN A 14 -0.58 -1.41 14.58
C ASN A 14 -0.19 -2.20 13.33
N PHE A 15 1.07 -2.64 13.24
CA PHE A 15 1.54 -3.44 12.11
C PHE A 15 0.83 -4.80 11.99
N LYS A 16 0.66 -5.49 13.12
CA LYS A 16 -0.08 -6.75 13.21
C LYS A 16 -0.58 -6.96 14.65
N PRO A 17 -1.86 -6.65 14.92
CA PRO A 17 -2.51 -7.15 16.13
C PRO A 17 -2.49 -8.69 16.13
N VAL A 18 -2.20 -9.28 17.29
CA VAL A 18 -2.07 -10.73 17.46
C VAL A 18 -2.95 -11.18 18.62
N GLU A 19 -3.68 -12.27 18.41
CA GLU A 19 -4.37 -12.94 19.50
C GLU A 19 -3.40 -13.83 20.29
N VAL A 20 -3.38 -13.64 21.60
CA VAL A 20 -2.69 -14.50 22.57
C VAL A 20 -3.74 -15.34 23.28
N VAL A 21 -3.62 -16.67 23.16
CA VAL A 21 -4.52 -17.63 23.79
C VAL A 21 -3.92 -18.12 25.10
N VAL A 22 -4.57 -17.82 26.21
CA VAL A 22 -4.15 -18.22 27.56
C VAL A 22 -5.06 -19.35 28.06
N ARG A 23 -4.45 -20.45 28.53
CA ARG A 23 -5.17 -21.58 29.16
C ARG A 23 -4.75 -21.68 30.63
N PRO A 24 -5.47 -21.04 31.56
CA PRO A 24 -5.06 -20.99 32.95
C PRO A 24 -5.19 -22.37 33.62
N SER A 25 -4.17 -22.76 34.38
CA SER A 25 -4.16 -24.03 35.15
C SER A 25 -5.20 -24.05 36.26
N SER A 26 -5.57 -22.87 36.79
CA SER A 26 -6.63 -22.71 37.79
C SER A 26 -8.04 -22.98 37.26
N ARG A 27 -8.21 -23.13 35.94
CA ARG A 27 -9.51 -23.27 35.26
C ARG A 27 -10.48 -22.12 35.54
N GLN A 28 -9.94 -20.96 35.91
CA GLN A 28 -10.70 -19.73 36.14
C GLN A 28 -10.34 -18.71 35.05
N CYS A 29 -11.33 -18.33 34.26
CA CYS A 29 -11.20 -17.36 33.19
C CYS A 29 -12.20 -16.22 33.44
N ASN A 30 -11.69 -15.01 33.66
CA ASN A 30 -12.50 -13.83 33.94
C ASN A 30 -12.25 -12.77 32.86
N ALA A 31 -13.31 -12.30 32.23
CA ALA A 31 -13.27 -11.17 31.30
C ALA A 31 -14.52 -10.27 31.42
N GLY A 32 -15.08 -10.17 32.64
CA GLY A 32 -16.20 -9.27 32.91
C GLY A 32 -15.82 -7.80 32.70
N ASP A 33 -16.80 -6.96 32.35
CA ASP A 33 -16.54 -5.52 32.10
C ASP A 33 -16.17 -4.73 33.37
N TYR A 34 -16.54 -5.25 34.55
CA TYR A 34 -16.24 -4.68 35.86
C TYR A 34 -15.23 -5.50 36.65
N GLU A 35 -14.53 -6.43 35.98
CA GLU A 35 -13.56 -7.30 36.63
C GLU A 35 -12.33 -6.50 37.05
N SER A 36 -11.94 -6.61 38.32
CA SER A 36 -10.73 -5.92 38.83
C SER A 36 -9.42 -6.53 38.31
N SER A 37 -9.42 -7.86 38.08
CA SER A 37 -8.26 -8.60 37.60
C SER A 37 -8.69 -9.63 36.55
N PRO A 38 -8.98 -9.19 35.32
CA PRO A 38 -9.33 -10.10 34.24
C PRO A 38 -8.11 -10.91 33.82
N THR A 39 -8.34 -12.10 33.25
CA THR A 39 -7.26 -13.04 32.89
C THR A 39 -6.27 -12.46 31.87
N CYS A 40 -6.74 -11.59 30.97
CA CYS A 40 -5.90 -10.90 29.99
C CYS A 40 -5.28 -9.59 30.52
N GLY A 41 -5.68 -9.14 31.72
CA GLY A 41 -5.37 -7.80 32.20
C GLY A 41 -6.16 -6.71 31.47
N TRP A 42 -5.94 -5.47 31.88
CA TRP A 42 -6.51 -4.27 31.26
C TRP A 42 -5.42 -3.53 30.50
N TYR A 43 -5.77 -3.00 29.33
CA TYR A 43 -4.90 -2.10 28.59
C TYR A 43 -5.14 -0.66 29.03
N TYR A 44 -4.06 0.10 29.22
CA TYR A 44 -4.13 1.49 29.67
C TYR A 44 -3.44 2.41 28.67
N VAL A 45 -4.09 3.52 28.34
CA VAL A 45 -3.50 4.63 27.56
C VAL A 45 -3.63 5.88 28.41
N ASP A 46 -2.52 6.56 28.68
CA ASP A 46 -2.45 7.76 29.52
C ASP A 46 -3.12 7.61 30.90
N GLY A 47 -2.99 6.40 31.49
CA GLY A 47 -3.59 6.06 32.78
C GLY A 47 -5.11 5.79 32.73
N GLN A 48 -5.75 5.90 31.57
CA GLN A 48 -7.15 5.52 31.38
C GLN A 48 -7.26 4.08 30.90
N GLN A 49 -8.14 3.31 31.54
CA GLN A 49 -8.47 1.95 31.17
C GLN A 49 -9.23 1.95 29.84
N ILE A 50 -8.73 1.19 28.86
CA ILE A 50 -9.37 1.04 27.56
C ILE A 50 -10.52 0.03 27.68
N PRO A 51 -11.77 0.40 27.33
CA PRO A 51 -12.89 -0.52 27.35
C PRO A 51 -12.66 -1.73 26.44
N SER A 52 -13.20 -2.89 26.81
CA SER A 52 -13.11 -4.15 26.03
C SER A 52 -11.70 -4.73 25.88
N SER A 53 -10.67 -4.11 26.47
CA SER A 53 -9.28 -4.58 26.35
C SER A 53 -8.98 -5.86 27.12
N GLN A 54 -9.87 -6.27 28.01
CA GLN A 54 -9.78 -7.50 28.80
C GLN A 54 -10.00 -8.79 28.00
N GLY A 55 -10.11 -8.71 26.67
CA GLY A 55 -10.28 -9.85 25.79
C GLY A 55 -11.64 -10.50 25.93
N PHE A 56 -11.76 -11.80 25.71
CA PHE A 56 -12.96 -12.58 26.03
C PHE A 56 -12.57 -14.00 26.45
N THR A 57 -13.49 -14.71 27.09
CA THR A 57 -13.27 -16.06 27.60
C THR A 57 -14.17 -17.06 26.91
N CYS A 58 -13.63 -18.25 26.67
CA CYS A 58 -14.35 -19.39 26.12
C CYS A 58 -14.26 -20.55 27.09
N GLN A 59 -15.31 -21.37 27.13
CA GLN A 59 -15.40 -22.56 27.97
C GLN A 59 -16.07 -23.67 27.17
N CYS A 60 -15.75 -24.92 27.49
CA CYS A 60 -16.47 -26.05 26.91
C CYS A 60 -17.95 -25.97 27.28
N SER A 61 -18.83 -26.05 26.28
CA SER A 61 -20.26 -26.20 26.51
C SER A 61 -20.58 -27.61 27.02
N THR A 62 -21.76 -27.80 27.60
CA THR A 62 -22.21 -29.13 28.03
C THR A 62 -22.37 -30.11 26.87
N SER A 63 -22.76 -29.64 25.69
CA SER A 63 -22.81 -30.47 24.47
C SER A 63 -21.42 -30.92 24.05
N GLN A 64 -20.45 -30.01 24.04
CA GLN A 64 -19.06 -30.31 23.68
C GLN A 64 -18.42 -31.34 24.62
N ILE A 65 -18.72 -31.27 25.91
CA ILE A 65 -18.23 -32.25 26.88
C ILE A 65 -18.85 -33.62 26.61
N PHE A 66 -20.16 -33.68 26.39
CA PHE A 66 -20.86 -34.93 26.10
C PHE A 66 -20.35 -35.58 24.80
N ASP A 67 -20.24 -34.80 23.73
CA ASP A 67 -19.78 -35.28 22.42
C ASP A 67 -18.32 -35.73 22.48
N ALA A 68 -17.42 -34.98 23.12
CA ALA A 68 -16.02 -35.36 23.26
C ALA A 68 -15.84 -36.65 24.09
N THR A 69 -16.68 -36.86 25.11
CA THR A 69 -16.58 -38.01 26.02
C THR A 69 -17.13 -39.30 25.40
N LEU A 70 -18.20 -39.21 24.61
CA LEU A 70 -18.92 -40.38 24.05
C LEU A 70 -18.58 -40.68 22.57
N GLY A 71 -17.66 -39.89 21.97
CA GLY A 71 -17.18 -40.12 20.60
C GLY A 71 -18.06 -39.49 19.50
N GLY A 72 -18.70 -38.35 19.78
CA GLY A 72 -19.51 -37.56 18.85
C GLY A 72 -18.70 -36.64 17.94
N SER A 73 -19.40 -35.84 17.13
CA SER A 73 -18.78 -34.82 16.26
C SER A 73 -18.28 -33.64 17.08
N ASN A 74 -16.95 -33.52 17.22
CA ASN A 74 -16.35 -32.42 17.98
C ASN A 74 -16.61 -31.07 17.30
N GLU A 75 -17.42 -30.22 17.92
CA GLU A 75 -17.47 -28.81 17.57
C GLU A 75 -16.10 -28.16 17.77
N ARG A 76 -15.71 -27.26 16.87
CA ARG A 76 -14.43 -26.56 16.99
C ARG A 76 -14.48 -25.59 18.17
N THR A 77 -13.53 -25.74 19.09
CA THR A 77 -13.24 -24.72 20.11
C THR A 77 -12.09 -23.83 19.64
N ARG A 78 -12.18 -22.52 19.85
CA ARG A 78 -11.15 -21.56 19.40
C ARG A 78 -9.77 -21.88 19.94
N ALA A 79 -9.67 -22.33 21.20
CA ALA A 79 -8.42 -22.71 21.82
C ALA A 79 -8.07 -24.20 21.66
N ASN A 80 -8.80 -24.98 20.84
CA ASN A 80 -8.68 -26.43 20.75
C ASN A 80 -8.63 -27.09 22.14
N LEU A 81 -9.60 -26.73 22.98
CA LEU A 81 -9.77 -27.24 24.33
C LEU A 81 -10.11 -28.72 24.27
N ASP A 82 -9.44 -29.49 25.13
CA ASP A 82 -9.84 -30.86 25.42
C ASP A 82 -11.04 -30.83 26.37
N CYS A 83 -12.22 -31.11 25.82
CA CYS A 83 -13.48 -31.12 26.54
C CYS A 83 -13.88 -32.53 26.99
N ASP A 84 -13.03 -33.55 26.82
CA ASP A 84 -13.32 -34.91 27.28
C ASP A 84 -13.42 -34.94 28.82
N PHE A 85 -14.49 -35.53 29.34
CA PHE A 85 -14.68 -35.75 30.77
C PHE A 85 -13.49 -36.50 31.38
N TRP A 86 -12.94 -37.49 30.67
CA TRP A 86 -11.85 -38.32 31.18
C TRP A 86 -10.50 -37.59 31.22
N SER A 87 -10.38 -36.45 30.53
CA SER A 87 -9.16 -35.63 30.59
C SER A 87 -8.94 -35.06 32.00
N ASN A 88 -10.01 -34.63 32.68
CA ASN A 88 -9.98 -33.96 33.99
C ASN A 88 -11.29 -34.19 34.78
N PRO A 89 -11.57 -35.43 35.21
CA PRO A 89 -12.91 -35.81 35.70
C PRO A 89 -13.32 -35.11 37.00
N LEU A 90 -12.38 -34.84 37.92
CA LEU A 90 -12.66 -34.18 39.19
C LEU A 90 -13.05 -32.70 39.01
N ASP A 91 -12.35 -31.99 38.12
CA ASP A 91 -12.65 -30.58 37.84
C ASP A 91 -13.99 -30.45 37.10
N ILE A 92 -14.22 -31.31 36.09
CA ILE A 92 -15.47 -31.28 35.33
C ILE A 92 -16.67 -31.65 36.22
N LEU A 93 -16.53 -32.65 37.10
CA LEU A 93 -17.59 -33.04 38.04
C LEU A 93 -17.92 -31.94 39.07
N THR A 94 -16.94 -31.10 39.42
CA THR A 94 -17.13 -29.95 40.33
C THR A 94 -17.54 -28.67 39.60
N GLY A 95 -17.86 -28.75 38.30
CA GLY A 95 -18.31 -27.62 37.47
C GLY A 95 -17.19 -26.71 36.95
N ARG A 96 -15.92 -27.10 37.14
CA ARG A 96 -14.75 -26.39 36.62
C ARG A 96 -14.39 -26.93 35.24
N THR A 97 -15.06 -26.41 34.22
CA THR A 97 -14.81 -26.82 32.85
C THR A 97 -13.51 -26.18 32.31
N PRO A 98 -12.84 -26.82 31.33
CA PRO A 98 -11.74 -26.20 30.62
C PRO A 98 -12.14 -24.85 30.03
N CYS A 99 -11.33 -23.83 30.32
CA CYS A 99 -11.55 -22.48 29.82
C CYS A 99 -10.28 -21.93 29.15
N SER A 100 -10.47 -20.98 28.22
CA SER A 100 -9.42 -20.20 27.60
C SER A 100 -9.77 -18.73 27.61
N ALA A 101 -8.76 -17.89 27.84
CA ALA A 101 -8.85 -16.45 27.62
C ALA A 101 -8.16 -16.08 26.31
N HIS A 102 -8.79 -15.20 25.56
CA HIS A 102 -8.34 -14.73 24.25
C HIS A 102 -8.04 -13.25 24.37
N CYS A 103 -6.76 -12.92 24.39
CA CYS A 103 -6.25 -11.58 24.64
C CYS A 103 -5.76 -10.96 23.33
N LEU A 104 -6.06 -9.68 23.10
CA LEU A 104 -5.53 -8.95 21.96
C LEU A 104 -4.23 -8.27 22.38
N ASP A 105 -3.15 -8.56 21.66
CA ASP A 105 -1.85 -7.94 21.83
C ASP A 105 -1.43 -7.22 20.53
N PHE A 106 -0.45 -6.34 20.64
CA PHE A 106 -0.01 -5.48 19.54
C PHE A 106 1.47 -5.67 19.22
N ASP A 107 1.81 -5.67 17.93
CA ASP A 107 3.20 -5.69 17.47
C ASP A 107 3.93 -4.42 17.95
N PRO A 108 5.24 -4.48 18.28
CA PRO A 108 6.02 -3.28 18.62
C PRO A 108 6.08 -2.24 17.49
N LEU A 109 5.85 -2.64 16.24
CA LEU A 109 5.85 -1.73 15.10
C LEU A 109 4.47 -1.08 14.89
N TRP A 110 4.48 0.24 14.76
CA TRP A 110 3.30 1.06 14.48
C TRP A 110 3.47 1.86 13.20
N TYR A 111 2.37 2.19 12.54
CA TYR A 111 2.32 3.00 11.32
C TYR A 111 1.50 4.27 11.56
N SER A 112 1.99 5.39 11.03
CA SER A 112 1.28 6.67 11.01
C SER A 112 0.47 6.80 9.72
N VAL A 113 -0.73 7.35 9.87
CA VAL A 113 -1.74 7.47 8.82
C VAL A 113 -1.79 8.93 8.37
N LEU A 114 -1.61 9.16 7.07
CA LEU A 114 -1.54 10.50 6.49
C LEU A 114 -2.55 10.64 5.34
N THR A 115 -3.37 11.70 5.35
CA THR A 115 -4.24 12.08 4.22
C THR A 115 -3.56 13.08 3.29
N LEU A 116 -3.89 12.99 2.01
CA LEU A 116 -3.28 13.79 0.94
C LEU A 116 -4.24 14.90 0.48
N SER A 117 -3.78 16.15 0.39
CA SER A 117 -4.53 17.27 -0.23
C SER A 117 -3.70 17.91 -1.35
N PRO A 118 -4.27 18.60 -2.35
CA PRO A 118 -3.49 19.42 -3.29
C PRO A 118 -3.34 20.87 -2.80
N SER A 119 -2.21 21.52 -3.06
CA SER A 119 -1.97 22.95 -2.73
C SER A 119 -1.33 23.73 -3.90
N VAL A 120 -1.77 24.97 -4.09
CA VAL A 120 -1.57 25.84 -5.28
C VAL A 120 -0.18 26.54 -5.31
N PRO A 121 0.49 26.71 -6.48
CA PRO A 121 1.78 27.40 -6.57
C PRO A 121 1.70 28.82 -7.19
N LEU A 122 2.16 29.83 -6.46
CA LEU A 122 2.45 31.19 -6.94
C LEU A 122 3.92 31.52 -6.62
N ALA A 123 4.63 32.20 -7.54
CA ALA A 123 6.02 32.63 -7.31
C ALA A 123 6.34 33.99 -7.97
N LEU A 124 7.15 34.81 -7.30
CA LEU A 124 7.57 36.15 -7.72
C LEU A 124 9.11 36.24 -7.78
N SER A 125 9.63 36.98 -8.76
CA SER A 125 11.06 37.32 -8.86
C SER A 125 11.46 38.38 -7.81
N SER A 126 12.71 38.30 -7.31
CA SER A 126 13.31 39.23 -6.34
C SER A 126 13.39 40.69 -6.83
N SER A 127 13.37 40.93 -8.14
CA SER A 127 13.35 42.27 -8.73
C SER A 127 11.95 42.79 -9.09
N ARG A 128 10.89 41.97 -8.90
CA ARG A 128 9.50 42.24 -9.33
C ARG A 128 9.30 42.55 -10.82
N LEU A 129 10.33 42.39 -11.66
CA LEU A 129 10.27 42.61 -13.11
C LEU A 129 9.61 41.45 -13.88
N VAL A 130 9.48 40.29 -13.24
CA VAL A 130 8.86 39.10 -13.81
C VAL A 130 7.92 38.50 -12.77
N SER A 131 6.63 38.46 -13.11
CA SER A 131 5.62 37.71 -12.36
C SER A 131 5.25 36.46 -13.12
N ALA A 132 5.39 35.28 -12.50
CA ALA A 132 4.96 34.02 -13.07
C ALA A 132 3.72 33.54 -12.32
N LYS A 133 2.58 33.53 -13.01
CA LYS A 133 1.34 32.95 -12.50
C LYS A 133 1.11 31.63 -13.24
N LEU A 134 1.13 30.52 -12.51
CA LEU A 134 0.63 29.25 -13.04
C LEU A 134 -0.90 29.39 -13.15
N LEU A 135 -1.41 29.51 -14.37
CA LEU A 135 -2.86 29.62 -14.61
C LEU A 135 -3.56 28.26 -14.39
N GLY A 136 -2.78 27.18 -14.51
CA GLY A 136 -3.21 25.80 -14.39
C GLY A 136 -2.38 24.93 -15.34
N ASP A 137 -2.54 23.62 -15.20
CA ASP A 137 -2.05 22.66 -16.18
C ASP A 137 -3.21 22.32 -17.13
N LEU A 138 -2.94 22.23 -18.44
CA LEU A 138 -3.89 21.62 -19.37
C LEU A 138 -4.16 20.19 -18.92
N ALA A 139 -5.40 19.71 -19.11
CA ALA A 139 -5.78 18.36 -18.71
C ALA A 139 -4.77 17.34 -19.25
N THR A 140 -4.17 16.55 -18.35
CA THR A 140 -3.26 15.48 -18.73
C THR A 140 -4.02 14.44 -19.54
N TYR A 141 -3.38 13.87 -20.58
CA TYR A 141 -4.00 12.83 -21.40
C TYR A 141 -4.30 11.56 -20.59
N THR A 142 -3.48 11.28 -19.60
CA THR A 142 -3.77 10.28 -18.57
C THR A 142 -4.10 10.98 -17.25
N GLN A 143 -5.27 10.67 -16.67
CA GLN A 143 -5.64 11.22 -15.38
C GLN A 143 -4.61 10.80 -14.32
N LEU A 144 -4.21 11.74 -13.47
CA LEU A 144 -3.45 11.40 -12.27
C LEU A 144 -4.24 10.36 -11.48
N PRO A 145 -3.58 9.37 -10.86
CA PRO A 145 -4.27 8.36 -10.07
C PRO A 145 -5.18 9.05 -9.05
N ALA A 146 -6.46 8.65 -9.00
CA ALA A 146 -7.45 9.20 -8.08
C ALA A 146 -7.10 8.78 -6.64
N ILE A 147 -6.15 9.49 -6.03
CA ILE A 147 -5.65 9.20 -4.68
C ILE A 147 -6.35 10.02 -3.59
N SER A 148 -7.42 10.75 -3.92
CA SER A 148 -8.18 11.55 -2.95
C SER A 148 -8.80 10.71 -1.83
N ASN A 149 -9.14 9.45 -2.13
CA ASN A 149 -9.71 8.49 -1.17
C ASN A 149 -8.66 7.51 -0.64
N MET A 150 -7.38 7.78 -0.92
CA MET A 150 -6.26 6.96 -0.48
C MET A 150 -5.62 7.56 0.76
N VAL A 151 -5.07 6.69 1.58
CA VAL A 151 -4.46 7.00 2.87
C VAL A 151 -3.07 6.41 2.87
N LEU A 152 -2.08 7.25 3.16
CA LEU A 152 -0.67 6.87 3.17
C LEU A 152 -0.30 6.33 4.55
N LEU A 153 0.27 5.14 4.59
CA LEU A 153 0.83 4.51 5.77
C LEU A 153 2.34 4.61 5.77
N VAL A 154 2.87 5.22 6.83
CA VAL A 154 4.30 5.43 7.03
C VAL A 154 4.75 4.69 8.29
N PRO A 155 5.77 3.81 8.21
CA PRO A 155 6.25 3.09 9.38
C PRO A 155 6.83 4.05 10.42
N ARG A 156 6.56 3.80 11.70
CA ARG A 156 7.09 4.57 12.83
C ARG A 156 7.86 3.65 13.77
N PRO A 157 9.16 3.42 13.50
CA PRO A 157 10.03 2.71 14.44
C PRO A 157 10.11 3.47 15.78
N SER A 158 10.18 2.73 16.89
CA SER A 158 10.33 3.33 18.22
C SER A 158 11.60 4.18 18.30
N GLY A 159 11.46 5.41 18.79
CA GLY A 159 12.58 6.33 19.02
C GLY A 159 13.02 7.18 17.81
N TRP A 160 12.35 7.06 16.66
CA TRP A 160 12.66 7.88 15.49
C TRP A 160 11.85 9.18 15.48
N SER A 161 12.49 10.30 15.13
CA SER A 161 11.79 11.57 14.89
C SER A 161 11.03 11.51 13.55
N PRO A 162 9.98 12.33 13.37
CA PRO A 162 9.27 12.43 12.08
C PRO A 162 10.22 12.67 10.91
N ASP A 163 11.22 13.54 11.06
CA ASP A 163 12.19 13.85 10.00
C ASP A 163 13.05 12.63 9.62
N GLN A 164 13.44 11.80 10.60
CA GLN A 164 14.20 10.56 10.35
C GLN A 164 13.38 9.53 9.58
N ILE A 165 12.09 9.42 9.89
CA ILE A 165 11.16 8.53 9.19
C ILE A 165 10.96 8.98 7.74
N LEU A 166 10.83 10.29 7.53
CA LEU A 166 10.56 10.89 6.23
C LEU A 166 11.80 10.93 5.32
N ALA A 167 12.99 11.05 5.90
CA ALA A 167 14.28 10.92 5.20
C ALA A 167 14.70 9.45 4.98
N GLY A 168 14.02 8.52 5.63
CA GLY A 168 14.33 7.09 5.63
C GLY A 168 13.90 6.36 4.36
N ASP A 169 13.90 5.03 4.47
CA ASP A 169 13.49 4.15 3.39
C ASP A 169 11.97 4.21 3.17
N ARG A 170 11.54 4.50 1.93
CA ARG A 170 10.13 4.53 1.52
C ARG A 170 9.63 3.21 0.94
N SER A 171 10.48 2.18 0.90
CA SER A 171 10.12 0.84 0.39
C SER A 171 8.99 0.17 1.16
N GLN A 172 8.84 0.51 2.45
CA GLN A 172 7.83 -0.04 3.36
C GLN A 172 6.58 0.84 3.48
N TRP A 173 6.45 1.90 2.67
CA TRP A 173 5.28 2.76 2.68
C TRP A 173 4.15 2.10 1.89
N LEU A 174 2.93 2.21 2.40
CA LEU A 174 1.74 1.70 1.73
C LEU A 174 0.78 2.83 1.41
N LEU A 175 0.05 2.69 0.31
CA LEU A 175 -1.05 3.55 -0.04
C LEU A 175 -2.30 2.69 -0.16
N LEU A 176 -3.19 2.83 0.83
CA LEU A 176 -4.40 2.01 0.96
C LEU A 176 -5.65 2.86 0.72
N GLU A 177 -6.73 2.23 0.31
CA GLU A 177 -8.02 2.90 0.22
C GLU A 177 -8.63 3.11 1.62
N SER A 178 -9.37 4.21 1.82
CA SER A 178 -10.07 4.47 3.08
C SER A 178 -11.02 3.34 3.50
N SER A 179 -11.57 2.59 2.54
CA SER A 179 -12.44 1.43 2.75
C SER A 179 -11.80 0.28 3.53
N GLN A 180 -10.47 0.17 3.49
CA GLN A 180 -9.69 -0.89 4.16
C GLN A 180 -9.42 -0.61 5.64
N PHE A 181 -9.81 0.57 6.14
CA PHE A 181 -9.60 0.98 7.52
C PHE A 181 -10.85 0.87 8.38
N SER A 182 -10.66 0.59 9.67
CA SER A 182 -11.63 0.83 10.74
C SER A 182 -11.11 1.96 11.61
N MET A 183 -11.59 3.19 11.39
CA MET A 183 -11.09 4.37 12.11
C MET A 183 -11.49 4.37 13.60
N ASP A 184 -12.64 3.79 13.91
CA ASP A 184 -13.17 3.58 15.26
C ASP A 184 -12.74 2.24 15.89
N GLY A 185 -12.07 1.39 15.11
CA GLY A 185 -11.67 0.04 15.48
C GLY A 185 -12.81 -0.94 15.78
N SER A 186 -14.03 -0.67 15.34
CA SER A 186 -15.20 -1.53 15.59
C SER A 186 -15.41 -2.62 14.52
N GLN A 187 -14.66 -2.59 13.42
CA GLN A 187 -14.81 -3.53 12.32
C GLN A 187 -13.69 -4.57 12.35
N CYS A 188 -14.06 -5.84 12.19
CA CYS A 188 -13.13 -6.95 12.03
C CYS A 188 -12.46 -6.95 10.66
N ASP A 189 -11.29 -7.59 10.59
CA ASP A 189 -10.54 -7.87 9.36
C ASP A 189 -10.17 -6.62 8.54
N LYS A 190 -9.96 -5.49 9.23
CA LYS A 190 -9.55 -4.20 8.65
C LYS A 190 -8.33 -3.63 9.36
N VAL A 191 -7.61 -2.75 8.67
CA VAL A 191 -6.50 -2.02 9.30
C VAL A 191 -7.09 -1.10 10.38
N GLY A 192 -6.70 -1.34 11.63
CA GLY A 192 -7.24 -0.63 12.79
C GLY A 192 -8.28 -1.38 13.60
N THR A 193 -8.55 -2.67 13.32
CA THR A 193 -9.32 -3.53 14.24
C THR A 193 -8.82 -3.35 15.68
N SER A 194 -9.73 -3.02 16.59
CA SER A 194 -9.42 -2.77 18.01
C SER A 194 -10.14 -3.76 18.92
N PHE A 195 -10.00 -3.55 20.22
CA PHE A 195 -10.49 -4.41 21.28
C PHE A 195 -11.99 -4.72 21.19
N SER A 196 -12.81 -3.72 20.86
CA SER A 196 -14.27 -3.88 20.77
C SER A 196 -14.67 -4.86 19.67
N ALA A 197 -14.11 -4.70 18.46
CA ALA A 197 -14.34 -5.62 17.35
C ALA A 197 -13.90 -7.05 17.69
N PHE A 198 -12.73 -7.19 18.32
CA PHE A 198 -12.17 -8.50 18.68
C PHE A 198 -13.00 -9.20 19.78
N ARG A 199 -13.43 -8.46 20.81
CA ARG A 199 -14.21 -8.98 21.94
C ARG A 199 -15.63 -9.39 21.52
N TYR A 200 -16.32 -8.54 20.74
CA TYR A 200 -17.73 -8.72 20.40
C TYR A 200 -17.98 -9.35 19.02
N GLN A 201 -17.04 -10.16 18.54
CA GLN A 201 -17.23 -10.93 17.31
C GLN A 201 -18.32 -12.00 17.47
N VAL A 202 -19.09 -12.22 16.40
CA VAL A 202 -20.13 -13.25 16.36
C VAL A 202 -19.49 -14.65 16.42
N ASP A 203 -19.99 -15.48 17.33
CA ASP A 203 -19.54 -16.86 17.57
C ASP A 203 -18.04 -16.99 17.83
N GLY A 204 -17.42 -15.99 18.47
CA GLY A 204 -15.97 -15.91 18.65
C GLY A 204 -15.31 -17.20 19.15
N CYS A 205 -15.92 -17.87 20.13
CA CYS A 205 -15.42 -19.12 20.73
C CYS A 205 -15.47 -20.36 19.82
N ALA A 206 -16.30 -20.35 18.77
CA ALA A 206 -16.37 -21.41 17.78
C ALA A 206 -15.52 -21.12 16.54
N ARG A 207 -14.93 -19.92 16.45
CA ARG A 207 -14.07 -19.49 15.33
C ARG A 207 -12.62 -19.94 15.52
N ALA A 208 -11.84 -19.95 14.45
CA ALA A 208 -10.42 -20.28 14.53
C ALA A 208 -9.63 -19.18 15.26
N PRO A 209 -8.48 -19.50 15.87
CA PRO A 209 -7.54 -18.48 16.33
C PRO A 209 -7.22 -17.45 15.24
N GLN A 210 -6.93 -16.22 15.65
CA GLN A 210 -6.62 -15.07 14.79
C GLN A 210 -7.79 -14.57 13.93
N THR A 211 -9.00 -15.12 14.08
CA THR A 211 -10.17 -14.55 13.40
C THR A 211 -10.47 -13.13 13.91
N CYS A 212 -10.95 -12.24 13.03
CA CYS A 212 -11.13 -10.78 13.22
C CYS A 212 -9.84 -9.97 13.03
N LEU A 213 -8.68 -10.63 12.97
CA LEU A 213 -7.35 -10.01 12.83
C LEU A 213 -6.72 -10.24 11.45
N GLY A 214 -7.54 -10.50 10.42
CA GLY A 214 -7.12 -10.53 9.03
C GLY A 214 -6.99 -9.13 8.43
N GLY A 215 -6.43 -9.03 7.21
CA GLY A 215 -6.38 -7.75 6.47
C GLY A 215 -5.52 -6.67 7.13
N GLN A 216 -4.57 -7.04 8.00
CA GLN A 216 -3.70 -6.11 8.70
C GLN A 216 -2.52 -5.68 7.81
N ILE A 217 -1.78 -4.64 8.22
CA ILE A 217 -0.67 -4.08 7.42
C ILE A 217 0.33 -5.17 7.02
N LYS A 218 0.73 -6.02 7.98
CA LYS A 218 1.61 -7.17 7.72
C LYS A 218 1.06 -8.15 6.69
N ASP A 219 -0.25 -8.42 6.72
CA ASP A 219 -0.90 -9.35 5.79
C ASP A 219 -0.91 -8.76 4.37
N LEU A 220 -1.22 -7.47 4.25
CA LEU A 220 -1.22 -6.74 2.97
C LEU A 220 0.18 -6.67 2.36
N MET A 221 1.21 -6.41 3.18
CA MET A 221 2.60 -6.43 2.73
C MET A 221 3.05 -7.83 2.29
N ALA A 222 2.69 -8.86 3.04
CA ALA A 222 3.00 -10.25 2.68
C ALA A 222 2.31 -10.68 1.38
N ALA A 223 1.05 -10.27 1.18
CA ALA A 223 0.31 -10.50 -0.05
C ALA A 223 0.99 -9.81 -1.24
N ASP A 224 1.46 -8.57 -1.07
CA ASP A 224 2.21 -7.86 -2.11
C ASP A 224 3.57 -8.49 -2.40
N ALA A 225 4.30 -8.95 -1.37
CA ALA A 225 5.55 -9.67 -1.56
C ALA A 225 5.35 -10.95 -2.39
N LEU A 226 4.24 -11.68 -2.17
CA LEU A 226 3.86 -12.84 -2.97
C LEU A 226 3.47 -12.48 -4.41
N ARG A 227 2.86 -11.30 -4.62
CA ARG A 227 2.58 -10.80 -5.98
C ARG A 227 3.88 -10.49 -6.71
N ILE A 228 4.80 -9.79 -6.05
CA ILE A 228 6.11 -9.43 -6.60
C ILE A 228 6.90 -10.68 -6.97
N SER A 229 6.94 -11.70 -6.10
CA SER A 229 7.65 -12.96 -6.39
C SER A 229 7.04 -13.75 -7.56
N ARG A 230 5.77 -13.49 -7.89
CA ARG A 230 5.05 -14.03 -9.05
C ARG A 230 5.09 -13.11 -10.28
N GLY A 231 5.95 -12.08 -10.29
CA GLY A 231 6.05 -11.11 -11.39
C GLY A 231 4.83 -10.21 -11.56
N ARG A 232 3.96 -10.11 -10.54
CA ARG A 232 2.76 -9.27 -10.56
C ARG A 232 3.02 -7.96 -9.81
N VAL A 233 2.42 -6.88 -10.30
CA VAL A 233 2.50 -5.55 -9.65
C VAL A 233 1.83 -5.61 -8.27
N PRO A 234 2.46 -5.07 -7.20
CA PRO A 234 1.86 -5.00 -5.87
C PRO A 234 0.62 -4.09 -5.88
N LEU A 235 -0.32 -4.33 -4.96
CA LEU A 235 -1.56 -3.58 -4.85
C LEU A 235 -1.45 -2.43 -3.84
N ASN A 236 -0.72 -2.61 -2.75
CA ASN A 236 -0.73 -1.70 -1.60
C ASN A 236 0.59 -0.94 -1.44
N LEU A 237 1.71 -1.58 -1.78
CA LEU A 237 3.02 -0.95 -1.69
C LEU A 237 3.13 0.25 -2.64
N LEU A 238 3.74 1.32 -2.11
CA LEU A 238 3.94 2.55 -2.85
C LEU A 238 4.79 2.33 -4.13
N THR A 239 5.67 1.34 -4.11
CA THR A 239 6.51 0.93 -5.25
C THR A 239 5.70 0.48 -6.48
N ARG A 240 4.38 0.27 -6.36
CA ARG A 240 3.49 0.06 -7.51
C ARG A 240 3.55 1.21 -8.53
N TYR A 241 3.81 2.44 -8.08
CA TYR A 241 3.91 3.62 -8.94
C TYR A 241 5.31 3.86 -9.50
N THR A 242 6.32 3.16 -9.00
CA THR A 242 7.72 3.31 -9.44
C THR A 242 8.33 2.02 -9.97
N TYR A 243 7.51 0.97 -10.15
CA TYR A 243 7.93 -0.32 -10.72
C TYR A 243 9.10 -0.94 -9.94
N GLY A 244 9.07 -0.83 -8.61
CA GLY A 244 10.11 -1.37 -7.73
C GLY A 244 11.33 -0.47 -7.54
N ALA A 245 11.47 0.62 -8.30
CA ALA A 245 12.54 1.58 -8.09
C ALA A 245 12.22 2.47 -6.88
N ASN A 246 13.00 2.33 -5.81
CA ASN A 246 12.84 3.13 -4.59
C ASN A 246 13.64 4.45 -4.66
N SER A 247 14.68 4.51 -5.49
CA SER A 247 15.51 5.70 -5.72
C SER A 247 14.73 6.88 -6.30
N THR A 248 13.68 6.61 -7.07
CA THR A 248 12.78 7.61 -7.68
C THR A 248 11.98 8.40 -6.65
N PHE A 249 11.80 7.89 -5.42
CA PHE A 249 11.18 8.66 -4.34
C PHE A 249 12.19 9.51 -3.55
N ARG A 250 13.50 9.21 -3.63
CA ARG A 250 14.55 9.95 -2.92
C ARG A 250 14.96 11.25 -3.63
N SER A 251 14.66 11.39 -4.93
CA SER A 251 14.97 12.59 -5.71
C SER A 251 14.02 13.77 -5.45
N PHE A 252 13.00 13.59 -4.61
CA PHE A 252 12.07 14.66 -4.25
C PHE A 252 12.59 15.43 -3.03
N ASN A 253 12.98 16.69 -3.25
CA ASN A 253 13.43 17.63 -2.21
C ASN A 253 12.23 18.41 -1.63
N GLY A 254 11.23 17.69 -1.14
CA GLY A 254 10.07 18.27 -0.48
C GLY A 254 10.32 18.54 1.00
N GLY A 255 9.54 19.47 1.59
CA GLY A 255 9.54 19.70 3.04
C GLY A 255 9.13 18.44 3.81
N PRO A 256 9.32 18.42 5.15
CA PRO A 256 9.24 17.21 5.97
C PRO A 256 7.93 16.42 5.75
N LEU A 257 6.78 17.08 5.61
CA LEU A 257 5.48 16.43 5.43
C LEU A 257 4.92 16.51 4.01
N SER A 258 5.75 16.20 3.01
CA SER A 258 5.29 16.17 1.62
C SER A 258 5.53 14.80 0.96
N PHE A 259 4.49 14.29 0.30
CA PHE A 259 4.56 13.08 -0.50
C PHE A 259 4.47 13.47 -1.98
N ALA A 260 5.24 12.80 -2.84
CA ALA A 260 5.23 13.11 -4.25
C ALA A 260 5.28 11.86 -5.12
N LEU A 261 4.45 11.85 -6.16
CA LEU A 261 4.48 10.84 -7.21
C LEU A 261 5.10 11.45 -8.49
N PRO A 262 5.98 10.72 -9.20
CA PRO A 262 6.45 11.16 -10.50
C PRO A 262 5.28 11.23 -11.48
N VAL A 263 5.05 12.40 -12.07
CA VAL A 263 4.03 12.56 -13.12
C VAL A 263 4.62 12.03 -14.41
N THR A 264 3.99 10.99 -14.95
CA THR A 264 4.47 10.35 -16.17
C THR A 264 3.80 10.87 -17.44
N SER A 265 2.56 11.35 -17.32
CA SER A 265 1.83 12.01 -18.40
C SER A 265 2.46 13.35 -18.80
N GLN A 266 2.25 13.74 -20.05
CA GLN A 266 2.53 15.09 -20.51
C GLN A 266 1.54 16.05 -19.86
N SER A 267 1.99 16.73 -18.81
CA SER A 267 1.33 17.95 -18.32
C SER A 267 1.94 19.15 -19.02
N THR A 268 1.12 19.89 -19.77
CA THR A 268 1.52 21.16 -20.37
C THR A 268 1.05 22.29 -19.45
N SER A 269 2.00 22.85 -18.69
CA SER A 269 1.73 23.99 -17.83
C SER A 269 1.58 25.27 -18.66
N LEU A 270 0.46 25.97 -18.50
CA LEU A 270 0.27 27.29 -19.09
C LEU A 270 0.88 28.34 -18.17
N LEU A 271 2.06 28.81 -18.57
CA LEU A 271 2.78 29.88 -17.91
C LEU A 271 2.46 31.21 -18.60
N LEU A 272 1.88 32.14 -17.85
CA LEU A 272 1.83 33.53 -18.29
C LEU A 272 3.09 34.25 -17.80
N LEU A 273 3.99 34.54 -18.74
CA LEU A 273 5.18 35.35 -18.49
C LEU A 273 4.86 36.81 -18.83
N SER A 274 4.77 37.67 -17.82
CA SER A 274 4.67 39.12 -18.02
C SER A 274 6.06 39.74 -17.92
N VAL A 275 6.51 40.38 -19.01
CA VAL A 275 7.85 40.98 -19.14
C VAL A 275 7.71 42.38 -19.70
N SER A 276 8.35 43.37 -19.06
CA SER A 276 8.41 44.75 -19.54
C SER A 276 9.54 44.92 -20.56
N ALA A 277 9.29 44.62 -21.83
CA ALA A 277 10.25 44.75 -22.94
C ALA A 277 9.55 45.03 -24.28
N ASP A 278 10.28 45.58 -25.26
CA ASP A 278 9.73 45.96 -26.59
C ASP A 278 9.50 44.78 -27.54
N ALA A 279 10.28 43.69 -27.40
CA ALA A 279 10.17 42.50 -28.24
C ALA A 279 10.68 41.24 -27.54
N VAL A 280 10.19 40.08 -27.97
CA VAL A 280 10.60 38.75 -27.48
C VAL A 280 11.02 37.88 -28.68
N ARG A 281 12.12 37.13 -28.54
CA ARG A 281 12.59 36.15 -29.52
C ARG A 281 12.73 34.78 -28.87
N LEU A 282 12.16 33.75 -29.51
CA LEU A 282 12.35 32.35 -29.12
C LEU A 282 13.58 31.77 -29.84
N VAL A 283 14.51 31.20 -29.08
CA VAL A 283 15.68 30.48 -29.61
C VAL A 283 15.65 29.06 -29.07
N THR A 284 15.59 28.07 -29.97
CA THR A 284 15.53 26.64 -29.62
C THR A 284 16.78 25.92 -30.08
N ASN A 285 17.40 25.15 -29.19
CA ASN A 285 18.53 24.29 -29.55
C ASN A 285 18.03 22.99 -30.19
N SER A 286 18.68 22.54 -31.26
CA SER A 286 18.41 21.26 -31.93
C SER A 286 19.71 20.46 -32.02
N ALA A 287 19.68 19.22 -31.52
CA ALA A 287 20.83 18.31 -31.51
C ALA A 287 20.38 16.92 -31.94
N PRO A 288 21.24 16.15 -32.63
CA PRO A 288 20.92 14.78 -32.98
C PRO A 288 21.01 13.84 -31.77
N GLY A 289 20.25 12.75 -31.80
CA GLY A 289 20.19 11.76 -30.73
C GLY A 289 19.95 10.35 -31.27
N ALA A 290 20.45 9.35 -30.54
CA ALA A 290 20.29 7.94 -30.88
C ALA A 290 19.82 7.13 -29.67
N ILE A 291 19.02 6.10 -29.92
CA ILE A 291 18.61 5.13 -28.91
C ILE A 291 19.72 4.09 -28.80
N THR A 292 20.35 3.98 -27.62
CA THR A 292 21.51 3.09 -27.41
C THR A 292 21.12 1.70 -26.89
N GLY A 293 19.90 1.55 -26.39
CA GLY A 293 19.40 0.26 -25.92
C GLY A 293 17.96 0.33 -25.44
N THR A 294 17.27 -0.79 -25.57
CA THR A 294 15.89 -0.98 -25.13
C THR A 294 15.80 -2.33 -24.48
N LEU A 295 15.30 -2.39 -23.24
CA LEU A 295 15.05 -3.65 -22.56
C LEU A 295 13.55 -3.80 -22.39
N MET A 296 12.96 -4.68 -23.19
CA MET A 296 11.56 -5.08 -23.11
C MET A 296 11.48 -6.57 -23.33
N CYS A 297 10.69 -7.27 -22.51
CA CYS A 297 10.41 -8.69 -22.72
C CYS A 297 9.49 -8.85 -23.94
N THR A 298 10.04 -8.86 -25.17
CA THR A 298 9.72 -9.76 -26.31
C THR A 298 8.31 -9.67 -27.01
N PHE A 299 8.05 -9.53 -28.35
CA PHE A 299 8.72 -9.82 -29.67
C PHE A 299 7.91 -9.41 -30.98
N ASN A 300 8.54 -8.94 -32.09
CA ASN A 300 8.28 -9.02 -33.58
C ASN A 300 6.94 -8.89 -34.41
N SER A 301 6.97 -7.88 -35.36
CA SER A 301 6.36 -7.68 -36.73
C SER A 301 4.81 -7.65 -36.96
N VAL A 302 4.14 -6.78 -37.75
CA VAL A 302 4.36 -5.48 -38.44
C VAL A 302 3.12 -4.61 -38.16
N GLY A 303 3.34 -3.37 -37.70
CA GLY A 303 2.34 -2.39 -37.25
C GLY A 303 2.96 -1.49 -36.17
N ASN A 304 2.48 -0.26 -35.94
CA ASN A 304 3.09 0.66 -34.94
C ASN A 304 3.18 0.00 -33.55
N CYS A 305 2.14 -0.77 -33.20
CA CYS A 305 2.20 -1.92 -32.30
C CYS A 305 1.39 -3.08 -32.91
N SER A 306 1.58 -4.30 -32.39
CA SER A 306 0.78 -5.50 -32.68
C SER A 306 -0.67 -5.37 -32.17
N HIS A 307 -1.54 -6.29 -32.60
CA HIS A 307 -2.95 -6.34 -32.19
C HIS A 307 -3.11 -6.36 -30.65
N ALA A 308 -4.12 -5.63 -30.17
CA ALA A 308 -4.49 -5.56 -28.75
C ALA A 308 -3.34 -5.15 -27.81
N VAL A 309 -2.41 -4.33 -28.29
CA VAL A 309 -1.49 -3.56 -27.43
C VAL A 309 -2.08 -2.19 -27.19
N ARG A 310 -2.27 -1.82 -25.90
CA ARG A 310 -2.81 -0.51 -25.51
C ARG A 310 -1.85 0.61 -25.94
N SER A 311 -2.40 1.70 -26.45
CA SER A 311 -1.62 2.87 -26.83
C SER A 311 -0.81 3.45 -25.66
N VAL A 312 0.46 3.76 -25.90
CA VAL A 312 1.38 4.32 -24.90
C VAL A 312 1.57 5.82 -25.15
N GLU A 313 1.50 6.62 -24.09
CA GLU A 313 1.74 8.07 -24.17
C GLU A 313 3.22 8.38 -24.41
N ALA A 314 3.51 9.34 -25.30
CA ALA A 314 4.88 9.76 -25.60
C ALA A 314 5.54 10.47 -24.41
N ARG A 315 6.88 10.38 -24.30
CA ARG A 315 7.65 11.02 -23.22
C ARG A 315 8.61 12.06 -23.78
N SER A 316 8.63 13.24 -23.17
CA SER A 316 9.65 14.25 -23.43
C SER A 316 10.85 14.06 -22.49
N VAL A 317 12.06 14.10 -23.03
CA VAL A 317 13.31 14.06 -22.26
C VAL A 317 14.22 15.22 -22.65
N ALA A 318 14.93 15.78 -21.67
CA ALA A 318 15.98 16.76 -21.90
C ALA A 318 17.35 16.11 -21.61
N LEU A 319 18.25 16.17 -22.58
CA LEU A 319 19.57 15.55 -22.54
C LEU A 319 20.63 16.65 -22.65
N ALA A 320 21.64 16.58 -21.78
CA ALA A 320 22.84 17.39 -21.96
C ALA A 320 23.67 16.86 -23.15
N GLY A 321 24.44 17.74 -23.80
CA GLY A 321 25.26 17.36 -24.94
C GLY A 321 26.24 16.23 -24.59
N GLY A 322 26.18 15.13 -25.33
CA GLY A 322 27.03 13.95 -25.12
C GLY A 322 26.63 13.05 -23.95
N ALA A 323 25.54 13.33 -23.25
CA ALA A 323 25.04 12.49 -22.16
C ALA A 323 24.10 11.39 -22.65
N SER A 324 24.02 10.30 -21.87
CA SER A 324 23.03 9.23 -22.04
C SER A 324 22.00 9.29 -20.90
N LEU A 325 20.73 8.98 -21.21
CA LEU A 325 19.64 8.95 -20.24
C LEU A 325 18.80 7.69 -20.45
N SER A 326 18.40 7.06 -19.35
CA SER A 326 17.37 6.03 -19.33
C SER A 326 16.07 6.61 -18.81
N LEU A 327 14.93 6.19 -19.37
CA LEU A 327 13.61 6.61 -18.88
C LEU A 327 13.38 6.09 -17.46
N ALA A 328 13.18 7.00 -16.52
CA ALA A 328 12.87 6.70 -15.13
C ALA A 328 11.72 7.61 -14.64
N PRO A 329 10.54 7.04 -14.31
CA PRO A 329 10.15 5.63 -14.44
C PRO A 329 9.98 5.18 -15.90
N PRO A 330 10.04 3.86 -16.18
CA PRO A 330 9.86 3.28 -17.52
C PRO A 330 8.44 3.52 -18.09
N LEU A 331 8.24 3.15 -19.35
CA LEU A 331 6.93 3.18 -20.00
C LEU A 331 6.06 1.99 -19.58
N ASP A 332 4.77 2.25 -19.39
CA ASP A 332 3.76 1.23 -19.16
C ASP A 332 3.25 0.64 -20.47
N ILE A 333 3.18 -0.68 -20.54
CA ILE A 333 2.65 -1.40 -21.70
C ILE A 333 1.63 -2.42 -21.20
N TYR A 334 0.42 -2.37 -21.77
CA TYR A 334 -0.68 -3.27 -21.46
C TYR A 334 -1.15 -3.97 -22.73
N VAL A 335 -1.63 -5.21 -22.57
CA VAL A 335 -2.30 -5.96 -23.64
C VAL A 335 -3.77 -6.12 -23.28
N GLU A 336 -4.65 -6.05 -24.28
CA GLU A 336 -6.11 -6.03 -24.13
C GLU A 336 -6.76 -7.40 -24.38
N ASP A 337 -5.95 -8.42 -24.64
CA ASP A 337 -6.39 -9.80 -24.78
C ASP A 337 -5.62 -10.74 -23.83
N GLN A 338 -6.13 -11.97 -23.67
CA GLN A 338 -5.57 -12.99 -22.78
C GLN A 338 -4.73 -14.04 -23.53
N ALA A 339 -4.55 -13.88 -24.84
CA ALA A 339 -3.80 -14.82 -25.65
C ALA A 339 -2.29 -14.70 -25.36
N ALA A 340 -1.68 -15.86 -25.08
CA ALA A 340 -0.24 -15.99 -25.03
C ALA A 340 0.30 -15.88 -26.46
N ASP A 341 0.60 -14.65 -26.88
CA ASP A 341 1.12 -14.36 -28.21
C ASP A 341 2.62 -14.02 -28.13
N PRO A 342 3.50 -14.89 -28.65
CA PRO A 342 4.93 -14.65 -28.70
C PRO A 342 5.37 -13.68 -29.82
N GLN A 343 4.44 -13.03 -30.54
CA GLN A 343 4.71 -12.13 -31.68
C GLN A 343 4.16 -10.69 -31.48
N ARG A 344 4.10 -10.21 -30.23
CA ARG A 344 3.76 -8.80 -29.97
C ARG A 344 4.93 -7.82 -30.10
N HIS A 345 4.88 -6.91 -31.07
CA HIS A 345 5.86 -5.83 -31.27
C HIS A 345 5.29 -4.42 -31.07
N CYS A 346 6.19 -3.44 -30.93
CA CYS A 346 5.95 -2.01 -31.04
C CYS A 346 7.17 -1.30 -31.66
N TRP A 347 6.95 -0.17 -32.33
CA TRP A 347 8.01 0.71 -32.80
C TRP A 347 8.31 1.80 -31.78
N LEU A 348 9.59 2.12 -31.62
CA LEU A 348 10.04 3.22 -30.78
C LEU A 348 10.65 4.32 -31.66
N TYR A 349 10.11 5.53 -31.53
CA TYR A 349 10.57 6.70 -32.26
C TYR A 349 11.19 7.73 -31.31
N LEU A 350 12.33 8.29 -31.73
CA LEU A 350 12.97 9.42 -31.07
C LEU A 350 12.88 10.67 -31.95
N TYR A 351 12.32 11.74 -31.39
CA TYR A 351 12.16 13.03 -32.04
C TYR A 351 13.08 14.07 -31.40
N ASN A 352 13.65 14.97 -32.21
CA ASN A 352 14.37 16.13 -31.71
C ASN A 352 13.42 17.34 -31.51
N SER A 353 13.97 18.49 -31.12
CA SER A 353 13.20 19.71 -30.82
C SER A 353 12.58 20.39 -32.05
N GLN A 354 12.91 19.95 -33.26
CA GLN A 354 12.30 20.43 -34.50
C GLN A 354 11.35 19.37 -35.03
N VAL A 355 10.05 19.66 -35.00
CA VAL A 355 9.00 18.76 -35.49
C VAL A 355 9.32 18.39 -36.95
N GLY A 356 9.76 17.14 -37.20
CA GLY A 356 9.98 16.63 -38.56
C GLY A 356 11.21 15.75 -38.79
N ALA A 357 12.21 15.71 -37.90
CA ALA A 357 13.39 14.85 -38.10
C ALA A 357 13.29 13.57 -37.26
N GLN A 358 12.70 12.51 -37.81
CA GLN A 358 12.91 11.14 -37.32
C GLN A 358 14.40 10.82 -37.45
N GLN A 359 15.10 10.63 -36.34
CA GLN A 359 16.55 10.38 -36.40
C GLN A 359 16.90 8.90 -36.33
N HIS A 360 16.05 8.06 -35.76
CA HIS A 360 16.35 6.64 -35.69
C HIS A 360 15.11 5.77 -35.47
N LEU A 361 15.09 4.65 -36.16
CA LEU A 361 14.04 3.63 -36.17
C LEU A 361 14.70 2.36 -35.64
N GLN A 362 14.38 1.96 -34.41
CA GLN A 362 14.86 0.69 -33.85
C GLN A 362 13.74 -0.33 -33.80
N HIS A 363 13.98 -1.47 -34.43
CA HIS A 363 13.13 -2.66 -34.35
C HIS A 363 13.49 -3.42 -33.07
N LEU A 364 12.53 -3.60 -32.16
CA LEU A 364 12.73 -4.36 -30.93
C LEU A 364 12.82 -5.86 -31.25
N GLN A 365 13.93 -6.54 -30.90
CA GLN A 365 14.14 -7.98 -31.12
C GLN A 365 14.83 -8.66 -29.91
N HIS A 366 14.26 -9.79 -29.47
CA HIS A 366 14.82 -10.85 -28.59
C HIS A 366 15.21 -10.55 -27.13
N LEU A 367 14.52 -11.23 -26.18
CA LEU A 367 15.02 -12.00 -25.00
C LEU A 367 13.89 -12.49 -24.05
N VAL A 368 13.98 -13.78 -23.68
CA VAL A 368 13.02 -14.69 -23.03
C VAL A 368 12.50 -14.23 -21.64
N GLY A 369 11.19 -14.38 -21.40
CA GLY A 369 10.64 -14.72 -20.08
C GLY A 369 9.47 -13.88 -19.52
N TRP A 370 8.32 -14.55 -19.37
CA TRP A 370 7.19 -14.30 -18.43
C TRP A 370 5.92 -13.55 -18.85
N GLN A 371 4.86 -13.97 -18.14
CA GLN A 371 3.45 -14.14 -18.50
C GLN A 371 2.58 -12.88 -18.41
N ALA A 372 1.57 -12.86 -19.28
CA ALA A 372 0.53 -11.85 -19.41
C ALA A 372 -0.21 -11.50 -18.10
N LYS A 373 -0.53 -10.22 -17.98
CA LYS A 373 -1.28 -9.60 -16.88
C LYS A 373 -2.78 -9.69 -17.15
N GLN A 374 -3.50 -10.44 -16.33
CA GLN A 374 -4.96 -10.36 -16.25
C GLN A 374 -5.39 -9.02 -15.63
N THR A 375 -6.34 -8.36 -16.26
CA THR A 375 -7.20 -7.35 -15.61
C THR A 375 -8.54 -8.02 -15.32
N HIS A 376 -9.00 -7.89 -14.08
CA HIS A 376 -10.41 -7.98 -13.72
C HIS A 376 -10.86 -6.57 -13.38
#